data_AF-A0A351T254-F1
#
_entry.id   AF-A0A351T254-F1
#
_cell.length_a   1.000
_cell.length_b   1.000
_cell.length_c   1.000
_cell.angle_alpha   90.00
_cell.angle_beta   90.00
_cell.angle_gamma   90.00
#
_symmetry.space_group_name_H-M   'P 1'
#
loop_
_entity.id
_entity.type
_entity.pdbx_description
1 polymer ?
#
loop_
_entity_poly.entity_id
_entity_poly.type
_entity_poly.pdbx_seq_one_letter_code
_entity_poly.pdbx_strand_id
1 'polypeptide(L)'
;DTWWQTETGGIMIAPLPGATDLKPGSATLPFFGVQPQLVDGEGKVLEGAVSGNLCITDSWPGQMRTVYGDHARFIETYFKTYPGKYFTGDGCRRDEDGYYWITGRV
;
A
#
# COMPACT_ATOMS: atom_id res chain seq x y z
N ASP A 1 8.88 1.63 -12.11
CA ASP A 1 7.95 2.53 -11.42
C ASP A 1 7.94 2.15 -9.96
N THR A 2 8.19 3.08 -9.04
CA THR A 2 8.41 2.78 -7.62
C THR A 2 7.43 3.56 -6.76
N TRP A 3 6.40 2.89 -6.24
CA TRP A 3 5.41 3.52 -5.38
C TRP A 3 5.83 3.44 -3.90
N TRP A 4 5.69 4.57 -3.22
CA TRP A 4 5.97 4.78 -1.80
C TRP A 4 5.42 6.12 -1.33
N GLN A 5 5.53 6.40 -0.04
CA GLN A 5 5.07 7.66 0.57
C GLN A 5 6.09 8.14 1.61
N THR A 6 6.00 9.40 2.03
CA THR A 6 6.86 9.95 3.09
C THR A 6 6.81 9.07 4.35
N GLU A 7 5.62 8.60 4.68
CA GLU A 7 5.28 7.77 5.82
C GLU A 7 5.87 6.36 5.76
N THR A 8 6.24 5.88 4.56
CA THR A 8 6.77 4.54 4.35
C THR A 8 8.29 4.48 4.45
N GLY A 9 8.97 5.63 4.39
CA GLY A 9 10.43 5.77 4.54
C GLY A 9 11.26 5.16 3.39
N GLY A 10 10.65 4.35 2.53
CA GLY A 10 11.29 3.69 1.40
C GLY A 10 10.27 3.04 0.47
N ILE A 11 10.78 2.45 -0.61
CA ILE A 11 10.02 1.83 -1.69
C ILE A 11 9.15 0.68 -1.16
N MET A 12 7.87 0.67 -1.54
CA MET A 12 6.90 -0.33 -1.09
C MET A 12 6.50 -1.31 -2.20
N ILE A 13 6.25 -0.81 -3.40
CA ILE A 13 5.86 -1.62 -4.56
C ILE A 13 6.70 -1.15 -5.75
N ALA A 14 7.50 -2.05 -6.31
CA ALA A 14 8.41 -1.74 -7.41
C ALA A 14 8.89 -3.02 -8.11
N PRO A 15 9.19 -2.94 -9.42
CA PRO A 15 9.86 -4.03 -10.11
C PRO A 15 11.31 -4.10 -9.67
N LEU A 16 11.84 -5.32 -9.56
CA LEU A 16 13.27 -5.57 -9.44
C LEU A 16 13.84 -5.78 -10.86
N PRO A 17 14.75 -4.91 -11.35
CA PRO A 17 15.34 -5.08 -12.68
C PRO A 17 16.01 -6.45 -12.82
N GLY A 18 15.66 -7.17 -13.88
CA GLY A 18 16.14 -8.53 -14.13
C GLY A 18 15.36 -9.66 -13.44
N ALA A 19 14.33 -9.34 -12.66
CA ALA A 19 13.47 -10.33 -12.01
C ALA A 19 11.96 -10.11 -12.24
N THR A 20 11.54 -8.89 -12.60
CA THR A 20 10.12 -8.54 -12.78
C THR A 20 9.87 -8.02 -14.20
N ASP A 21 8.99 -8.68 -14.94
CA ASP A 21 8.50 -8.17 -16.23
C ASP A 21 7.72 -6.87 -16.03
N LEU A 22 7.77 -5.96 -17.01
CA LEU A 22 7.22 -4.62 -16.86
C LEU A 22 5.89 -4.47 -17.61
N LYS A 23 4.91 -3.86 -16.94
CA LYS A 23 3.68 -3.36 -17.55
C LYS A 23 3.68 -1.82 -17.44
N PRO A 24 3.58 -1.06 -18.56
CA PRO A 24 3.63 0.40 -18.52
C PRO A 24 2.55 1.00 -17.63
N GLY A 25 2.94 1.75 -16.60
CA GLY A 25 2.04 2.37 -15.62
C GLY A 25 1.73 1.51 -14.38
N SER A 26 2.27 0.30 -14.29
CA SER A 26 2.17 -0.56 -13.11
C SER A 26 3.38 -0.40 -12.19
N ALA A 27 3.14 -0.31 -10.88
CA ALA A 27 4.18 -0.43 -9.86
C ALA A 27 4.66 -1.88 -9.68
N THR A 28 3.90 -2.85 -10.19
CA THR A 28 4.20 -4.30 -10.25
C THR A 28 3.99 -5.02 -8.93
N LEU A 29 5.02 -5.57 -8.30
CA LEU A 29 4.94 -6.46 -7.14
C LEU A 29 5.45 -5.76 -5.86
N PRO A 30 5.00 -6.19 -4.67
CA PRO A 30 5.48 -5.64 -3.42
C PRO A 30 6.96 -5.95 -3.17
N PHE A 31 7.63 -5.04 -2.48
CA PHE A 31 8.99 -5.24 -2.00
C PHE A 31 9.03 -6.20 -0.80
N PHE A 32 10.23 -6.64 -0.43
CA PHE A 32 10.40 -7.57 0.68
C PHE A 32 9.86 -7.00 2.00
N GLY A 33 9.07 -7.81 2.72
CA GLY A 33 8.44 -7.41 3.98
C GLY A 33 7.18 -6.57 3.82
N VAL A 34 6.77 -6.22 2.59
CA VAL A 34 5.56 -5.44 2.33
C VAL A 34 4.40 -6.38 1.99
N GLN A 35 3.31 -6.28 2.74
CA GLN A 35 2.10 -7.10 2.56
C GLN A 35 0.91 -6.21 2.17
N PRO A 36 0.75 -5.89 0.87
CA PRO A 36 -0.37 -5.07 0.42
C PRO A 36 -1.68 -5.86 0.39
N GLN A 37 -2.78 -5.19 0.73
CA GLN A 37 -4.13 -5.74 0.67
C GLN A 37 -5.08 -4.67 0.13
N LEU A 38 -6.00 -5.09 -0.75
CA LEU A 38 -7.08 -4.23 -1.23
C LEU A 38 -8.33 -4.50 -0.42
N VAL A 39 -8.97 -3.42 0.04
CA VAL A 39 -10.23 -3.47 0.77
C VAL A 39 -11.28 -2.57 0.11
N ASP A 40 -12.56 -2.86 0.33
CA ASP A 40 -13.64 -1.94 -0.05
C ASP A 40 -13.80 -0.76 0.94
N GLY A 41 -14.85 0.04 0.75
CA GLY A 41 -15.13 1.19 1.62
C GLY A 41 -15.41 0.81 3.08
N GLU A 42 -15.89 -0.41 3.32
CA GLU A 42 -16.21 -0.94 4.66
C GLU A 42 -15.01 -1.68 5.29
N GLY A 43 -13.91 -1.84 4.55
CA GLY A 43 -12.70 -2.51 5.02
C GLY A 43 -12.71 -4.02 4.81
N LYS A 44 -13.65 -4.56 4.02
CA LYS A 44 -13.68 -5.98 3.66
C LYS A 44 -12.63 -6.27 2.61
N VAL A 45 -11.92 -7.38 2.79
CA VAL A 45 -10.83 -7.82 1.90
C VAL A 45 -11.36 -8.20 0.53
N LEU A 46 -10.69 -7.72 -0.51
CA LEU A 46 -10.96 -8.03 -1.91
C LEU A 46 -9.86 -8.96 -2.47
N GLU A 47 -10.28 -10.06 -3.07
CA GLU A 47 -9.40 -11.13 -3.57
C GLU A 47 -9.36 -11.17 -5.10
N GLY A 48 -8.25 -11.64 -5.67
CA GLY A 48 -8.06 -11.73 -7.13
C GLY A 48 -7.82 -10.38 -7.81
N ALA A 49 -8.26 -10.25 -9.06
CA ALA A 49 -8.15 -9.05 -9.88
C ALA A 49 -9.27 -8.05 -9.54
N VAL A 50 -8.94 -7.01 -8.79
CA VAL A 50 -9.90 -6.11 -8.12
C VAL A 50 -9.35 -4.70 -7.97
N SER A 51 -10.24 -3.74 -7.71
CA SER A 51 -9.88 -2.37 -7.34
C SER A 51 -10.41 -2.03 -5.96
N GLY A 52 -9.65 -1.31 -5.16
CA GLY A 52 -10.06 -0.89 -3.82
C GLY A 52 -9.06 0.05 -3.16
N ASN A 53 -9.24 0.24 -1.86
CA ASN A 53 -8.37 1.03 -1.02
C ASN A 53 -7.12 0.23 -0.67
N LEU A 54 -5.94 0.81 -0.90
CA LEU A 54 -4.67 0.16 -0.63
C LEU A 54 -4.32 0.25 0.85
N CYS A 55 -4.11 -0.92 1.46
CA CYS A 55 -3.66 -1.05 2.84
C CYS A 55 -2.41 -1.92 2.91
N ILE A 56 -1.61 -1.74 3.96
CA ILE A 56 -0.52 -2.66 4.33
C ILE A 56 -0.88 -3.35 5.64
N THR A 57 -0.85 -4.68 5.66
CA THR A 57 -1.40 -5.48 6.76
C THR A 57 -0.43 -5.76 7.91
N ASP A 58 0.86 -5.49 7.71
CA ASP A 58 1.89 -5.66 8.72
C ASP A 58 2.92 -4.52 8.63
N SER A 59 3.69 -4.30 9.69
CA SER A 59 4.73 -3.27 9.72
C SER A 59 5.92 -3.64 8.84
N TRP A 60 6.72 -2.64 8.51
CA TRP A 60 8.01 -2.79 7.84
C TRP A 60 9.07 -1.95 8.56
N PRO A 61 10.38 -2.26 8.37
CA PRO A 61 11.44 -1.55 9.08
C PRO A 61 11.48 -0.03 8.84
N GLY A 62 11.11 0.41 7.64
CA GLY A 62 11.11 1.83 7.24
C GLY A 62 9.89 2.64 7.66
N GLN A 63 8.88 2.02 8.27
CA GLN A 63 7.62 2.70 8.61
C GLN A 63 7.86 3.86 9.59
N MET A 64 7.25 5.02 9.34
CA MET A 64 7.24 6.11 10.30
C MET A 64 6.67 5.64 11.65
N ARG A 65 7.17 6.20 12.75
CA ARG A 65 6.80 5.75 14.10
C ARG A 65 5.74 6.61 14.76
N THR A 66 5.61 7.88 14.35
CA THR A 66 4.63 8.82 14.88
C THR A 66 4.60 10.10 14.04
N VAL A 67 3.60 10.94 14.28
CA VAL A 67 3.66 12.38 14.01
C VAL A 67 4.26 13.08 15.22
N TYR A 68 5.20 14.01 15.00
CA TYR A 68 5.90 14.73 16.07
C TYR A 68 4.92 15.57 16.90
N GLY A 69 4.93 15.38 18.22
CA GLY A 69 4.05 16.08 19.16
C GLY A 69 2.58 15.62 19.15
N ASP A 70 2.20 14.67 18.30
CA ASP A 70 0.79 14.26 18.12
C ASP A 70 0.64 12.79 17.68
N HIS A 71 0.89 11.87 18.61
CA HIS A 71 0.71 10.44 18.34
C HIS A 71 -0.75 10.04 18.10
N ALA A 72 -1.70 10.78 18.66
CA ALA A 72 -3.12 10.52 18.47
C ALA A 72 -3.51 10.71 17.01
N ARG A 73 -3.03 11.79 16.37
CA ARG A 73 -3.23 12.03 14.94
C ARG A 73 -2.60 10.95 14.07
N PHE A 74 -1.43 10.42 14.45
CA PHE A 74 -0.83 9.27 13.74
C PHE A 74 -1.76 8.05 13.70
N ILE A 75 -2.35 7.69 14.85
CA ILE A 75 -3.30 6.56 14.91
C ILE A 75 -4.58 6.89 14.13
N GLU A 76 -5.12 8.09 14.31
CA GLU A 76 -6.35 8.51 13.64
C GLU A 76 -6.23 8.53 12.13
N THR A 77 -5.15 9.10 11.60
CA THR A 77 -4.97 9.26 10.15
C THR A 77 -4.70 7.92 9.46
N TYR A 78 -3.87 7.05 10.05
CA TYR A 78 -3.32 5.91 9.32
C TYR A 78 -3.86 4.55 9.74
N PHE A 79 -4.48 4.41 10.91
CA PHE A 79 -4.85 3.10 11.48
C PHE A 79 -6.31 2.98 11.93
N LYS A 80 -7.05 4.10 12.01
CA LYS A 80 -8.43 4.11 12.50
C LYS A 80 -9.44 3.71 11.43
N THR A 81 -9.24 4.12 10.17
CA THR A 81 -10.15 3.82 9.05
C THR A 81 -10.30 2.32 8.83
N TYR A 82 -9.18 1.58 8.85
CA TYR A 82 -9.15 0.13 8.68
C TYR A 82 -8.35 -0.51 9.83
N PRO A 83 -9.02 -0.88 10.93
CA PRO A 83 -8.34 -1.43 12.10
C PRO A 83 -7.44 -2.62 11.77
N GLY A 84 -6.24 -2.62 12.37
CA GLY A 84 -5.21 -3.63 12.14
C GLY A 84 -4.44 -3.47 10.83
N LYS A 85 -4.62 -2.38 10.10
CA LYS A 85 -3.93 -2.09 8.83
C LYS A 85 -3.41 -0.66 8.80
N TYR A 86 -2.31 -0.44 8.09
CA TYR A 86 -1.89 0.90 7.68
C TYR A 86 -2.63 1.28 6.41
N PHE A 87 -3.46 2.33 6.47
CA PHE A 87 -4.14 2.88 5.31
C PHE A 87 -3.25 3.92 4.62
N THR A 88 -3.02 3.73 3.32
CA THR A 88 -2.11 4.59 2.55
C THR A 88 -2.81 5.88 2.09
N GLY A 89 -4.14 5.91 2.03
CA GLY A 89 -4.89 6.97 1.38
C GLY A 89 -4.85 6.93 -0.15
N ASP A 90 -4.37 5.83 -0.74
CA ASP A 90 -4.36 5.62 -2.19
C ASP A 90 -5.35 4.51 -2.60
N GLY A 91 -5.99 4.72 -3.74
CA GLY A 91 -6.71 3.68 -4.47
C GLY A 91 -5.74 2.87 -5.33
N CYS A 92 -6.05 1.58 -5.48
CA CYS A 92 -5.23 0.68 -6.27
C CYS A 92 -6.06 -0.42 -6.94
N ARG A 93 -5.65 -0.78 -8.16
CA ARG A 93 -6.12 -1.97 -8.88
C ARG A 93 -5.04 -3.04 -8.87
N ARG A 94 -5.38 -4.27 -8.50
CA ARG A 94 -4.58 -5.48 -8.72
C ARG A 94 -5.13 -6.21 -9.93
N ASP A 95 -4.27 -6.58 -10.88
CA ASP A 95 -4.68 -7.36 -12.06
C ASP A 95 -4.55 -8.88 -11.86
N GLU A 96 -4.86 -9.65 -12.91
CA GLU A 96 -4.88 -11.12 -12.89
C GLU A 96 -3.49 -11.73 -12.64
N ASP A 97 -2.42 -11.02 -12.98
CA ASP A 97 -1.03 -11.45 -12.71
C ASP A 97 -0.55 -10.97 -11.33
N GLY A 98 -1.43 -10.33 -10.55
CA GLY A 98 -1.11 -9.77 -9.24
C GLY A 98 -0.37 -8.42 -9.27
N TYR A 99 -0.31 -7.75 -10.43
CA TYR A 99 0.40 -6.47 -10.56
C TYR A 99 -0.47 -5.33 -10.01
N TYR A 100 0.16 -4.45 -9.23
CA TYR A 100 -0.47 -3.32 -8.59
C TYR A 100 -0.35 -2.05 -9.43
N TRP A 101 -1.50 -1.42 -9.68
CA TRP A 101 -1.68 -0.17 -10.42
C TRP A 101 -2.23 0.87 -9.47
N ILE A 102 -1.46 1.91 -9.19
CA ILE A 102 -1.86 2.97 -8.26
C ILE A 102 -2.73 3.97 -9.02
N THR A 103 -3.98 4.16 -8.58
CA THR A 103 -4.93 5.04 -9.28
C THR A 103 -4.94 6.46 -8.74
N GLY A 104 -4.23 6.71 -7.62
CA GLY A 104 -4.10 8.01 -6.97
C GLY A 104 -4.81 8.07 -5.63
N ARG A 105 -4.81 9.27 -5.03
CA ARG A 105 -5.42 9.53 -3.72
C ARG A 105 -6.94 9.34 -3.76
N VAL A 106 -7.49 8.76 -2.69
CA VAL A 106 -8.93 8.64 -2.44
C VAL A 106 -9.43 9.68 -1.45
#